data_AF-A0A971PXX7-F1
#
_entry.id   AF-A0A971PXX7-F1
#
_cell.length_a   1.000
_cell.length_b   1.000
_cell.length_c   1.000
_cell.angle_alpha   90.00
_cell.angle_beta   90.00
_cell.angle_gamma   90.00
#
_symmetry.space_group_name_H-M   'P 1'
#
loop_
_entity.id
_entity.type
_entity.pdbx_description
1 polymer ?
#
loop_
_entity_poly.entity_id
_entity_poly.type
_entity_poly.pdbx_seq_one_letter_code
_entity_poly.pdbx_strand_id
1 'polypeptide(L)'
;MFVVKDGKVFINKYTKKSHEEWFRQMGWNVSQIMNNSIRGYYDGTAIYCYCGYNFREPDSSLIIDILEKIVKKLEISNLETKVHSGVVVGKIGDKWKPQKTLGNVGQLVPELQTILLA
;
A
#
# COMPACT_ATOMS: atom_id res chain seq x y z
N MET A 1 -6.87 -3.68 2.24
CA MET A 1 -6.47 -2.43 1.54
C MET A 1 -6.09 -1.36 2.57
N PHE A 2 -5.26 -0.41 2.19
CA PHE A 2 -4.83 0.70 3.05
C PHE A 2 -4.82 2.05 2.30
N VAL A 3 -4.76 3.13 3.07
CA VAL A 3 -4.43 4.49 2.60
C VAL A 3 -3.48 5.17 3.58
N VAL A 4 -2.54 5.95 3.05
CA VAL A 4 -1.69 6.87 3.80
C VAL A 4 -2.30 8.26 3.71
N LYS A 5 -2.74 8.76 4.85
CA LYS A 5 -3.35 10.09 4.98
C LYS A 5 -2.74 10.78 6.20
N ASP A 6 -2.25 12.01 6.01
CA ASP A 6 -1.64 12.83 7.08
C ASP A 6 -0.54 12.08 7.86
N GLY A 7 0.34 11.37 7.14
CA GLY A 7 1.45 10.59 7.73
C GLY A 7 1.03 9.36 8.55
N LYS A 8 -0.26 8.98 8.49
CA LYS A 8 -0.86 7.84 9.18
C LYS A 8 -1.37 6.81 8.18
N VAL A 9 -1.30 5.53 8.58
CA VAL A 9 -1.83 4.41 7.80
C VAL A 9 -3.20 4.03 8.34
N PHE A 10 -4.20 4.05 7.46
CA PHE A 10 -5.54 3.56 7.72
C PHE A 10 -5.78 2.27 6.95
N ILE A 11 -6.39 1.28 7.59
CA ILE A 11 -6.73 -0.01 7.00
C ILE A 11 -8.23 -0.09 6.79
N ASN A 12 -8.65 -0.49 5.59
CA ASN A 12 -10.05 -0.83 5.37
C ASN A 12 -10.31 -2.22 5.93
N LYS A 13 -11.07 -2.29 7.03
CA LYS A 13 -11.54 -3.55 7.61
C LYS A 13 -12.70 -4.18 6.81
N TYR A 14 -13.30 -3.45 5.89
CA TYR A 14 -14.43 -3.89 5.06
C TYR A 14 -13.92 -4.25 3.66
N THR A 15 -13.63 -5.52 3.44
CA THR A 15 -12.84 -6.01 2.29
C THR A 15 -13.61 -6.16 0.97
N LYS A 16 -14.92 -5.93 0.95
CA LYS A 16 -15.77 -6.15 -0.25
C LYS A 16 -15.96 -4.92 -1.16
N LYS A 17 -15.37 -3.76 -0.83
CA LYS A 17 -15.63 -2.49 -1.53
C LYS A 17 -14.35 -1.85 -2.06
N SER A 18 -14.45 -1.01 -3.08
CA SER A 18 -13.34 -0.23 -3.62
C SER A 18 -12.82 0.83 -2.62
N HIS A 19 -11.60 1.35 -2.82
CA HIS A 19 -11.10 2.50 -2.04
C HIS A 19 -12.04 3.70 -2.10
N GLU A 20 -12.62 3.98 -3.26
CA GLU A 20 -13.53 5.10 -3.44
C GLU A 20 -14.79 4.95 -2.59
N GLU A 21 -15.44 3.78 -2.64
CA GLU A 21 -16.60 3.50 -1.78
C GLU A 21 -16.25 3.57 -0.30
N TRP A 22 -15.07 3.05 0.07
CA TRP A 22 -14.59 3.14 1.45
C TRP A 22 -14.45 4.61 1.88
N PHE A 23 -13.83 5.46 1.08
CA PHE A 23 -13.65 6.88 1.43
C PHE A 23 -14.97 7.65 1.49
N ARG A 24 -15.94 7.33 0.61
CA ARG A 24 -17.29 7.89 0.67
C ARG A 24 -17.97 7.57 2.01
N GLN A 25 -17.85 6.32 2.47
CA GLN A 25 -18.42 5.91 3.76
C GLN A 25 -17.79 6.61 4.96
N MET A 26 -16.49 6.93 4.87
CA MET A 26 -15.78 7.70 5.90
C MET A 26 -16.11 9.20 5.87
N GLY A 27 -16.91 9.68 4.91
CA GLY A 27 -17.19 11.10 4.71
C GLY A 27 -15.97 11.91 4.29
N TRP A 28 -14.96 11.27 3.68
CA TRP A 28 -13.75 11.94 3.25
C TRP A 28 -13.89 12.56 1.86
N ASN A 29 -13.08 13.59 1.58
CA ASN A 29 -12.96 14.15 0.23
C ASN A 29 -12.28 13.12 -0.70
N VAL A 30 -13.12 12.35 -1.39
CA VAL A 30 -12.70 11.23 -2.26
C VAL A 30 -11.71 11.70 -3.32
N SER A 31 -12.02 12.78 -4.04
CA SER A 31 -11.18 13.24 -5.15
C SER A 31 -9.79 13.63 -4.66
N GLN A 32 -9.70 14.34 -3.52
CA GLN A 32 -8.43 14.72 -2.93
C GLN A 32 -7.60 13.48 -2.51
N ILE A 33 -8.21 12.53 -1.80
CA ILE A 33 -7.49 11.33 -1.32
C ILE A 33 -7.10 10.43 -2.50
N MET A 34 -7.99 10.22 -3.47
CA MET A 34 -7.71 9.36 -4.62
C MET A 34 -6.51 9.86 -5.43
N ASN A 35 -6.39 11.18 -5.61
CA ASN A 35 -5.35 11.80 -6.42
C ASN A 35 -4.01 11.96 -5.69
N ASN A 36 -4.04 12.24 -4.38
CA ASN A 36 -2.85 12.70 -3.65
C ASN A 36 -2.33 11.70 -2.62
N SER A 37 -3.14 10.75 -2.16
CA SER A 37 -2.70 9.79 -1.15
C SER A 37 -2.11 8.52 -1.76
N ILE A 38 -1.07 8.01 -1.11
CA ILE A 38 -0.63 6.63 -1.34
C ILE A 38 -1.73 5.70 -0.84
N ARG A 39 -2.15 4.79 -1.69
CA ARG A 39 -3.16 3.76 -1.41
C ARG A 39 -2.58 2.42 -1.82
N GLY A 40 -3.21 1.35 -1.34
CA GLY A 40 -2.72 0.04 -1.70
C GLY A 40 -3.46 -1.12 -1.08
N TYR A 41 -2.89 -2.29 -1.28
CA TYR A 41 -3.34 -3.52 -0.64
C TYR A 41 -2.15 -4.47 -0.42
N TYR A 42 -2.39 -5.43 0.47
CA TYR A 42 -1.57 -6.60 0.66
C TYR A 42 -2.43 -7.82 0.34
N ASP A 43 -1.91 -8.74 -0.47
CA ASP A 43 -2.64 -9.93 -0.93
C ASP A 43 -2.19 -11.23 -0.25
N GLY A 44 -1.39 -11.14 0.81
CA GLY A 44 -0.75 -12.28 1.45
C GLY A 44 0.67 -12.58 0.93
N THR A 45 1.09 -11.98 -0.18
CA THR A 45 2.41 -12.23 -0.78
C THR A 45 3.20 -10.95 -1.05
N ALA A 46 2.53 -9.88 -1.47
CA ALA A 46 3.17 -8.62 -1.81
C ALA A 46 2.30 -7.41 -1.42
N ILE A 47 2.98 -6.31 -1.12
CA ILE A 47 2.37 -5.00 -0.89
C ILE A 47 2.37 -4.24 -2.22
N TYR A 48 1.20 -3.75 -2.62
CA TYR A 48 1.03 -2.94 -3.82
C TYR A 48 0.67 -1.51 -3.41
N CYS A 49 1.53 -0.55 -3.72
CA CYS A 49 1.35 0.87 -3.46
C CYS A 49 1.05 1.61 -4.78
N TYR A 50 0.04 2.47 -4.80
CA TYR A 50 -0.33 3.27 -5.97
C TYR A 50 -1.05 4.55 -5.56
N CYS A 51 -1.16 5.52 -6.47
CA CYS A 51 -1.96 6.72 -6.29
C CYS A 51 -2.69 7.10 -7.59
N GLY A 52 -3.61 8.05 -7.51
CA GLY A 52 -4.44 8.46 -8.65
C GLY A 52 -5.47 7.41 -9.06
N TYR A 53 -6.40 7.82 -9.93
CA TYR A 53 -7.35 6.92 -10.59
C TYR A 53 -6.68 6.02 -11.65
N ASN A 54 -5.50 6.41 -12.13
CA ASN A 54 -4.70 5.66 -13.09
C ASN A 54 -3.73 4.66 -12.43
N PHE A 55 -3.78 4.52 -11.09
CA PHE A 55 -2.96 3.58 -10.33
C PHE A 55 -1.44 3.72 -10.58
N ARG A 56 -1.00 4.96 -10.83
CA ARG A 56 0.39 5.27 -11.09
C ARG A 56 1.27 5.03 -9.87
N GLU A 57 2.57 4.91 -10.14
CA GLU A 57 3.63 4.96 -9.15
C GLU A 57 3.55 6.27 -8.32
N PRO A 58 3.48 6.16 -6.99
CA PRO A 58 3.88 7.23 -6.08
C PRO A 58 5.39 7.41 -6.08
N ASP A 59 5.87 8.49 -5.47
CA ASP A 59 7.29 8.65 -5.18
C ASP A 59 7.77 7.47 -4.32
N SER A 60 8.83 6.80 -4.77
CA SER A 60 9.40 5.63 -4.09
C SER A 60 9.93 5.99 -2.69
N SER A 61 10.48 7.19 -2.50
CA SER A 61 10.97 7.65 -1.20
C SER A 61 9.84 7.72 -0.16
N LEU A 62 8.70 8.30 -0.54
CA LEU A 62 7.52 8.40 0.32
C LEU A 62 6.93 7.03 0.69
N ILE A 63 7.06 6.03 -0.19
CA ILE A 63 6.65 4.65 0.12
C ILE A 63 7.59 4.08 1.18
N ILE A 64 8.90 4.24 1.01
CA ILE A 64 9.91 3.71 1.94
C ILE A 64 9.73 4.35 3.33
N ASP A 65 9.58 5.67 3.40
CA ASP A 65 9.42 6.43 4.65
C ASP A 65 8.21 6.00 5.49
N ILE A 66 7.15 5.50 4.84
CA ILE A 66 5.92 5.05 5.52
C ILE A 66 5.82 3.53 5.63
N LEU A 67 6.75 2.78 5.03
CA LEU A 67 6.65 1.33 4.86
C LEU A 67 6.60 0.60 6.20
N GLU A 68 7.43 1.01 7.16
CA GLU A 68 7.43 0.43 8.52
C GLU A 68 6.03 0.52 9.16
N LYS A 69 5.37 1.68 9.04
CA LYS A 69 4.01 1.87 9.56
C LYS A 69 3.00 1.00 8.82
N ILE A 70 3.14 0.83 7.51
CA ILE A 70 2.27 -0.05 6.72
C ILE A 70 2.42 -1.50 7.19
N VAL A 71 3.66 -1.98 7.28
CA VAL A 71 4.01 -3.34 7.69
C VAL A 71 3.46 -3.64 9.09
N LYS A 72 3.68 -2.74 10.06
CA LYS A 72 3.13 -2.87 11.41
C LYS A 72 1.60 -2.88 11.43
N LYS A 73 0.94 -2.03 10.64
CA LYS A 73 -0.54 -1.94 10.61
C LYS A 73 -1.21 -3.13 9.93
N LEU A 74 -0.49 -3.78 9.02
CA LEU A 74 -0.92 -4.98 8.31
C LEU A 74 -0.44 -6.28 8.97
N GLU A 75 0.31 -6.17 10.08
CA GLU A 75 0.85 -7.31 10.83
C GLU A 75 1.70 -8.25 9.97
N ILE A 76 2.46 -7.69 9.02
CA ILE A 76 3.30 -8.45 8.09
C ILE A 76 4.61 -8.82 8.81
N SER A 77 4.83 -10.12 9.03
CA SER A 77 6.06 -10.64 9.63
C SER A 77 7.08 -11.17 8.61
N ASN A 78 6.64 -11.49 7.39
CA ASN A 78 7.52 -12.02 6.36
C ASN A 78 8.35 -10.90 5.72
N LEU A 79 9.65 -10.87 6.01
CA LEU A 79 10.60 -9.88 5.48
C LEU A 79 10.84 -10.01 3.98
N GLU A 80 10.56 -11.18 3.39
CA GLU A 80 10.64 -11.40 1.93
C GLU A 80 9.41 -10.89 1.17
N THR A 81 8.41 -10.32 1.88
CA THR A 81 7.25 -9.68 1.25
C THR A 81 7.72 -8.59 0.29
N LYS A 82 7.36 -8.71 -0.99
CA LYS A 82 7.73 -7.74 -2.02
C LYS A 82 6.94 -6.45 -1.86
N VAL A 83 7.59 -5.33 -2.17
CA VAL A 83 6.97 -4.00 -2.20
C VAL A 83 6.96 -3.49 -3.63
N HIS A 84 5.78 -3.23 -4.15
CA HIS A 84 5.54 -2.78 -5.50
C HIS A 84 5.01 -1.35 -5.54
N SER A 85 5.43 -0.60 -6.56
CA SER A 85 4.95 0.74 -6.86
C SER A 85 4.23 0.74 -8.20
N GLY A 86 3.01 1.27 -8.22
CA GLY A 86 2.14 1.32 -9.38
C GLY A 86 1.64 -0.05 -9.84
N VAL A 87 0.55 -0.06 -10.62
CA VAL A 87 0.03 -1.28 -11.25
C VAL A 87 -0.43 -1.00 -12.67
N VAL A 88 -0.20 -1.96 -13.57
CA VAL A 88 -0.71 -1.91 -14.94
C VAL A 88 -2.15 -2.40 -14.88
N VAL A 89 -3.09 -1.47 -15.12
CA VAL A 89 -4.53 -1.76 -15.09
C VAL A 89 -4.86 -2.82 -16.14
N GLY A 90 -5.29 -4.00 -15.65
CA GLY A 90 -5.77 -5.10 -16.48
C GLY A 90 -7.30 -5.11 -16.55
N LYS A 91 -7.88 -6.27 -16.88
CA LYS A 91 -9.33 -6.43 -16.81
C LYS A 91 -9.78 -6.50 -15.34
N ILE A 92 -11.04 -6.13 -15.10
CA ILE A 92 -11.67 -6.30 -13.79
C ILE A 92 -11.72 -7.78 -13.47
N GLY A 93 -11.24 -8.16 -12.29
CA GLY A 93 -11.13 -9.56 -11.84
C GLY A 93 -9.73 -10.16 -12.00
N ASP A 94 -8.86 -9.55 -12.82
CA ASP A 94 -7.47 -10.00 -12.96
C ASP A 94 -6.60 -9.48 -11.82
N LYS A 95 -5.56 -10.25 -11.48
CA LYS A 95 -4.46 -9.76 -10.65
C LYS A 95 -3.58 -8.84 -11.51
N TRP A 96 -3.59 -7.55 -11.19
CA TRP A 96 -2.83 -6.56 -11.95
C TRP A 96 -1.33 -6.67 -11.69
N LYS A 97 -0.54 -6.54 -12.76
CA LYS A 97 0.92 -6.60 -12.68
C LYS A 97 1.47 -5.32 -12.06
N PRO A 98 2.51 -5.38 -11.23
CA PRO A 98 3.17 -4.18 -10.72
C PRO A 98 3.88 -3.45 -11.87
N GLN A 99 3.91 -2.11 -11.80
CA GLN A 99 4.73 -1.30 -12.71
C GLN A 99 6.21 -1.41 -12.33
N LYS A 100 6.50 -1.34 -11.02
CA LYS A 100 7.86 -1.40 -10.48
C LYS A 100 7.91 -2.22 -9.19
N THR A 101 9.01 -2.96 -9.00
CA THR A 101 9.35 -3.59 -7.72
C THR A 101 10.45 -2.77 -7.06
N LEU A 102 10.23 -2.34 -5.82
CA LEU A 102 11.20 -1.54 -5.06
C LEU A 102 12.21 -2.43 -4.30
N GLY A 103 11.77 -3.60 -3.86
CA GLY A 103 12.54 -4.53 -3.05
C GLY A 103 11.62 -5.42 -2.22
N ASN A 104 12.17 -6.02 -1.16
CA ASN A 104 11.39 -6.69 -0.12
C ASN A 104 11.37 -5.86 1.19
N VAL A 105 10.47 -6.22 2.12
CA VAL A 105 10.33 -5.52 3.41
C VAL A 105 11.64 -5.49 4.18
N GLY A 106 12.38 -6.60 4.25
CA GLY A 106 13.63 -6.68 4.99
C GLY A 106 14.70 -5.72 4.46
N GLN A 107 14.81 -5.57 3.13
CA GLN A 107 15.76 -4.66 2.49
C GLN A 107 15.39 -3.19 2.69
N LEU A 108 14.08 -2.89 2.65
CA LEU A 108 13.56 -1.53 2.65
C LEU A 108 13.29 -0.97 4.05
N VAL A 109 13.20 -1.83 5.07
CA VAL A 109 13.02 -1.46 6.47
C VAL A 109 13.99 -2.28 7.34
N PRO A 110 15.28 -1.96 7.33
CA PRO A 110 16.29 -2.75 8.03
C PRO A 110 16.05 -2.86 9.54
N GLU A 111 15.39 -1.88 10.15
CA GLU A 111 15.08 -1.84 11.59
C GLU A 111 14.16 -3.00 12.02
N LEU A 112 13.34 -3.52 11.10
CA LEU A 112 12.49 -4.68 11.37
C LEU A 112 13.29 -6.00 11.44
N GLN A 113 14.48 -6.06 10.84
CA GLN A 113 15.35 -7.23 10.95
C GLN A 113 15.87 -7.40 12.37
N THR A 114 16.16 -6.30 13.07
CA THR A 114 16.74 -6.31 14.42
C THR A 114 15.74 -6.78 15.47
N ILE A 115 14.44 -6.58 15.26
CA ILE A 115 13.38 -6.93 16.22
C ILE A 115 13.00 -8.43 16.17
N LEU A 116 13.21 -9.10 15.03
CA LEU A 116 12.87 -10.52 14.85
C LEU A 116 14.02 -11.49 15.22
N LEU A 117 15.22 -10.96 15.46
CA LEU A 117 16.42 -11.71 15.85
C LEU A 117 16.82 -11.49 17.33
N ALA A 118 16.07 -10.66 18.07
CA ALA A 118 16.22 -10.41 19.50
C ALA A 118 15.14 -11.17 20.29
#